data_AF-A0A918VBN4-F1
#
_entry.id   AF-A0A918VBN4-F1
#
_cell.length_a   1.000
_cell.length_b   1.000
_cell.length_c   1.000
_cell.angle_alpha   90.00
_cell.angle_beta   90.00
_cell.angle_gamma   90.00
#
_symmetry.space_group_name_H-M   'P 1'
#
loop_
_entity.id
_entity.type
_entity.pdbx_description
1 polymer ?
#
loop_
_entity_poly.entity_id
_entity_poly.type
_entity_poly.pdbx_seq_one_letter_code
_entity_poly.pdbx_strand_id
1 'polypeptide(L)'
;MNRDRTGRPPGEAGQALAAQAEGYLQARAHHAQARREAAALCARLPWLTTAQADEVTRHYIEQRLDLTRETLRTIVHRAEQLQGEYEARYALLRRALLRRHAAGACALLACAVGLGAALGTVTR
;
A
#
# COMPACT_ATOMS: atom_id res chain seq x y z
N MET A 1 4.62 -36.94 -0.69
CA MET A 1 5.15 -36.34 -1.93
C MET A 1 5.62 -34.93 -1.60
N ASN A 2 6.91 -34.81 -1.32
CA ASN A 2 7.58 -33.59 -0.86
C ASN A 2 7.75 -32.61 -2.03
N ARG A 3 7.24 -31.38 -1.90
CA ARG A 3 7.65 -30.24 -2.72
C ARG A 3 8.39 -29.30 -1.78
N ASP A 4 9.72 -29.38 -1.79
CA ASP A 4 10.59 -28.25 -1.45
C ASP A 4 9.99 -27.00 -2.12
N ARG A 5 9.48 -26.01 -1.39
CA ARG A 5 10.20 -24.98 -0.62
C ARG A 5 11.40 -24.42 -1.40
N THR A 6 11.35 -23.11 -1.59
CA THR A 6 12.42 -22.19 -2.03
C THR A 6 12.80 -22.18 -3.52
N GLY A 7 11.88 -21.65 -4.34
CA GLY A 7 12.20 -20.94 -5.57
C GLY A 7 11.91 -19.43 -5.47
N ARG A 8 11.94 -18.87 -4.26
CA ARG A 8 11.72 -17.44 -4.02
C ARG A 8 13.06 -16.72 -4.26
N PRO A 9 13.15 -15.73 -5.16
CA PRO A 9 14.40 -15.03 -5.43
C PRO A 9 14.97 -14.47 -4.11
N PRO A 10 16.31 -14.49 -3.91
CA PRO A 10 16.93 -14.12 -2.64
C PRO A 10 16.47 -12.76 -2.07
N GLY A 11 16.12 -11.82 -2.95
CA GLY A 11 15.59 -10.50 -2.58
C GLY A 11 14.19 -10.51 -1.96
N GLU A 12 13.30 -11.41 -2.37
CA GLU A 12 11.93 -11.48 -1.84
C GLU A 12 11.90 -12.03 -0.40
N ALA A 13 12.79 -12.98 -0.07
CA ALA A 13 12.92 -13.48 1.30
C ALA A 13 13.47 -12.40 2.24
N GLY A 14 14.47 -11.63 1.78
CA GLY A 14 15.01 -10.49 2.53
C GLY A 14 13.98 -9.38 2.76
N GLN A 15 13.18 -9.05 1.74
CA GLN A 15 12.11 -8.05 1.86
C GLN A 15 11.00 -8.49 2.83
N ALA A 16 10.59 -9.76 2.78
CA ALA A 16 9.60 -10.29 3.70
C ALA A 16 10.08 -10.24 5.16
N LEU A 17 11.35 -10.58 5.41
CA LEU A 17 11.95 -10.48 6.74
C LEU A 17 12.04 -9.02 7.21
N ALA A 18 12.44 -8.10 6.33
CA ALA A 18 12.51 -6.68 6.65
C ALA A 18 11.12 -6.11 7.02
N ALA A 19 10.08 -6.45 6.26
CA ALA A 19 8.71 -6.04 6.56
C ALA A 19 8.21 -6.61 7.89
N GLN A 20 8.53 -7.88 8.19
CA GLN A 20 8.17 -8.48 9.47
C GLN A 20 8.91 -7.83 10.64
N ALA A 21 10.20 -7.52 10.47
CA ALA A 21 11.00 -6.83 11.46
C ALA A 21 10.46 -5.41 11.70
N GLU A 22 10.13 -4.67 10.65
CA GLU A 22 9.50 -3.35 10.74
C GLU A 22 8.18 -3.41 11.52
N GLY A 23 7.30 -4.36 11.18
CA GLY A 23 6.03 -4.55 11.89
C GLY A 23 6.23 -4.87 13.38
N TYR A 24 7.23 -5.69 13.71
CA TYR A 24 7.59 -5.96 15.11
C TYR A 24 8.11 -4.71 15.83
N LEU A 25 8.98 -3.92 15.19
CA LEU A 25 9.51 -2.69 15.78
C LEU A 25 8.41 -1.65 16.00
N GLN A 26 7.49 -1.50 15.04
CA GLN A 26 6.32 -0.63 15.17
C GLN A 26 5.42 -1.08 16.32
N ALA A 27 5.09 -2.38 16.41
CA ALA A 27 4.29 -2.92 17.51
C ALA A 27 4.95 -2.67 18.88
N ARG A 28 6.26 -2.87 18.97
CA ARG A 28 7.04 -2.59 20.19
C ARG A 28 7.05 -1.10 20.53
N ALA A 29 7.14 -0.22 19.55
CA ALA A 29 7.07 1.23 19.75
C ALA A 29 5.70 1.66 20.28
N HIS A 30 4.60 1.14 19.71
CA HIS A 30 3.25 1.41 20.20
C HIS A 30 3.04 0.91 21.64
N HIS A 31 3.52 -0.29 21.96
CA HIS A 31 3.44 -0.80 23.33
C HIS A 31 4.24 0.06 24.32
N ALA A 32 5.46 0.47 23.96
CA ALA A 32 6.28 1.35 24.80
C ALA A 32 5.62 2.73 25.00
N GLN A 33 5.00 3.28 23.96
CA GLN A 33 4.24 4.52 24.04
C GLN A 33 3.02 4.37 24.96
N ALA A 34 2.23 3.31 24.81
CA ALA A 34 1.07 3.05 25.67
C ALA A 34 1.46 2.91 27.15
N ARG A 35 2.61 2.28 27.45
CA ARG A 35 3.17 2.23 28.82
C ARG A 35 3.50 3.63 29.36
N ARG A 36 4.11 4.50 28.55
CA ARG A 36 4.43 5.88 28.97
C ARG A 36 3.17 6.69 29.22
N GLU A 37 2.17 6.57 28.34
CA GLU A 37 0.87 7.22 28.47
C GLU A 37 0.13 6.74 29.74
N ALA A 38 0.12 5.43 30.00
CA ALA A 38 -0.45 4.86 31.23
C ALA A 38 0.25 5.36 32.49
N ALA A 39 1.59 5.39 32.50
CA ALA A 39 2.36 5.90 33.63
C ALA A 39 2.06 7.39 33.90
N ALA A 40 1.97 8.20 32.84
CA ALA A 40 1.59 9.61 32.95
C ALA A 40 0.15 9.79 33.47
N LEU A 41 -0.78 8.90 33.09
CA LEU A 41 -2.14 8.89 33.62
C LEU A 41 -2.16 8.55 35.12
N CYS A 42 -1.51 7.47 35.52
CA CYS A 42 -1.45 7.05 36.93
C CYS A 42 -0.77 8.11 37.81
N ALA A 43 0.26 8.80 37.31
CA ALA A 43 0.91 9.89 38.04
C ALA A 43 -0.03 11.07 38.36
N ARG A 44 -1.13 11.23 37.62
CA ARG A 44 -2.16 12.26 37.85
C ARG A 44 -3.24 11.81 38.85
N LEU A 45 -3.17 10.57 39.32
CA LEU A 45 -4.14 9.95 40.21
C LEU A 45 -3.44 9.48 41.50
N PRO A 46 -2.97 10.41 42.36
CA PRO A 46 -2.14 10.08 43.52
C PRO A 46 -2.85 9.27 44.60
N TRP A 47 -4.18 9.13 44.50
CA TRP A 47 -4.99 8.32 45.40
C TRP A 47 -5.01 6.83 45.01
N LEU A 48 -4.48 6.44 43.85
CA LEU A 48 -4.38 5.05 43.44
C LEU A 48 -3.31 4.31 44.26
N THR A 49 -3.67 3.13 44.75
CA THR A 49 -2.70 2.15 45.23
C THR A 49 -1.90 1.56 44.06
N THR A 50 -0.73 0.97 44.34
CA THR A 50 0.09 0.30 43.32
C THR A 50 -0.68 -0.76 42.54
N ALA A 51 -1.49 -1.58 43.23
CA ALA A 51 -2.29 -2.62 42.59
C ALA A 51 -3.33 -2.03 41.61
N GLN A 52 -3.99 -0.94 42.00
CA GLN A 52 -4.95 -0.25 41.12
C GLN A 52 -4.25 0.42 39.94
N ALA A 53 -3.07 1.01 40.16
CA ALA A 53 -2.27 1.62 39.09
C ALA A 53 -1.79 0.56 38.06
N ASP A 54 -1.43 -0.63 38.52
CA ASP A 54 -1.04 -1.75 37.65
C ASP A 54 -2.22 -2.27 36.82
N GLU A 55 -3.41 -2.35 37.42
CA GLU A 55 -4.64 -2.77 36.72
C GLU A 55 -5.05 -1.74 35.65
N VAL A 56 -5.08 -0.45 36.01
CA VAL A 56 -5.32 0.64 35.06
C VAL A 56 -4.30 0.62 33.93
N THR A 57 -3.02 0.41 34.25
CA THR A 57 -1.95 0.35 33.24
C THR A 57 -2.18 -0.78 32.25
N ARG A 58 -2.56 -1.97 32.73
CA ARG A 58 -2.83 -3.15 31.89
C ARG A 58 -3.99 -2.89 30.93
N HIS A 59 -5.14 -2.45 31.45
CA HIS A 59 -6.33 -2.16 30.64
C HIS A 59 -6.09 -1.03 29.66
N TYR A 60 -5.36 0.01 30.08
CA TYR A 60 -5.00 1.11 29.19
C TYR A 60 -4.15 0.62 28.00
N ILE A 61 -3.12 -0.19 28.26
CA ILE A 61 -2.26 -0.72 27.19
C ILE A 61 -3.07 -1.59 26.23
N GLU A 62 -3.92 -2.49 26.75
CA GLU A 62 -4.79 -3.34 25.94
C GLU A 62 -5.69 -2.50 25.03
N GLN A 63 -6.43 -1.55 25.61
CA GLN A 63 -7.33 -0.67 24.87
C GLN A 63 -6.61 0.18 23.83
N ARG A 64 -5.43 0.72 24.14
CA ARG A 64 -4.65 1.53 23.19
C ARG A 64 -4.15 0.70 22.03
N LEU A 65 -3.68 -0.52 22.29
CA LEU A 65 -3.23 -1.42 21.23
C LEU A 65 -4.38 -1.84 20.32
N ASP A 66 -5.57 -2.09 20.87
CA ASP A 66 -6.74 -2.44 20.08
C ASP A 66 -7.18 -1.28 19.18
N LEU A 67 -7.23 -0.06 19.72
CA LEU A 67 -7.51 1.14 18.92
C LEU A 67 -6.47 1.34 17.81
N THR A 68 -5.17 1.16 18.11
CA THR A 68 -4.11 1.24 17.10
C THR A 68 -4.32 0.19 16.01
N ARG A 69 -4.63 -1.07 16.36
CA ARG A 69 -4.90 -2.13 15.39
C ARG A 69 -6.07 -1.79 14.48
N GLU A 70 -7.17 -1.29 15.04
CA GLU A 70 -8.36 -0.92 14.27
C GLU A 70 -8.11 0.27 13.35
N THR A 71 -7.36 1.26 13.83
CA THR A 71 -6.95 2.43 13.03
C THR A 71 -6.07 1.99 11.85
N LEU A 72 -5.07 1.14 12.10
CA LEU A 72 -4.20 0.61 11.05
C LEU A 72 -4.97 -0.21 10.01
N ARG A 73 -5.90 -1.08 10.44
CA ARG A 73 -6.78 -1.83 9.51
C ARG A 73 -7.60 -0.90 8.64
N THR A 74 -8.14 0.17 9.22
CA THR A 74 -8.91 1.17 8.49
C THR A 74 -8.05 1.89 7.45
N ILE A 75 -6.82 2.28 7.83
CA ILE A 75 -5.87 2.93 6.92
C ILE A 75 -5.50 2.01 5.76
N VAL A 76 -5.17 0.74 6.05
CA VAL A 76 -4.85 -0.26 5.01
C VAL A 76 -6.02 -0.42 4.05
N HIS A 77 -7.23 -0.61 4.58
CA HIS A 77 -8.42 -0.73 3.74
C HIS A 77 -8.64 0.50 2.84
N ARG A 78 -8.45 1.71 3.37
CA ARG A 78 -8.58 2.95 2.59
C ARG A 78 -7.47 3.09 1.55
N ALA A 79 -6.25 2.69 1.86
CA ALA A 79 -5.15 2.70 0.92
C ALA A 79 -5.41 1.74 -0.25
N GLU A 80 -5.93 0.55 0.01
CA GLU A 80 -6.31 -0.43 -1.02
C GLU A 80 -7.44 0.11 -1.91
N GLN A 81 -8.47 0.75 -1.32
CA GLN A 81 -9.54 1.38 -2.09
C GLN A 81 -9.01 2.48 -3.01
N LEU A 82 -8.18 3.39 -2.48
CA LEU A 82 -7.56 4.45 -3.27
C LEU A 82 -6.72 3.87 -4.39
N GLN A 83 -5.87 2.87 -4.11
CA GLN A 83 -5.06 2.23 -5.14
C GLN A 83 -5.95 1.68 -6.27
N GLY A 84 -7.05 0.99 -5.94
CA GLY A 84 -8.00 0.49 -6.94
C GLY A 84 -8.65 1.60 -7.77
N GLU A 85 -9.06 2.71 -7.15
CA GLU A 85 -9.62 3.88 -7.86
C GLU A 85 -8.58 4.49 -8.82
N TYR A 86 -7.33 4.64 -8.37
CA TYR A 86 -6.24 5.19 -9.18
C TYR A 86 -5.88 4.26 -10.34
N GLU A 87 -5.78 2.95 -10.10
CA GLU A 87 -5.50 1.95 -11.13
C GLU A 87 -6.60 1.93 -12.20
N ALA A 88 -7.87 2.00 -11.79
CA ALA A 88 -9.00 2.07 -12.72
C ALA A 88 -8.93 3.34 -13.59
N ARG A 89 -8.68 4.51 -12.99
CA ARG A 89 -8.50 5.76 -13.73
C ARG A 89 -7.31 5.69 -14.68
N TYR A 90 -6.18 5.15 -14.22
CA TYR A 90 -4.98 5.00 -15.03
C TYR A 90 -5.22 4.07 -16.22
N ALA A 91 -5.92 2.95 -16.03
CA ALA A 91 -6.27 2.03 -17.10
C ALA A 91 -7.13 2.71 -18.19
N LEU A 92 -8.08 3.56 -17.80
CA LEU A 92 -8.89 4.34 -18.75
C LEU A 92 -8.04 5.33 -19.54
N LEU A 93 -7.18 6.11 -18.86
CA LEU A 93 -6.29 7.07 -19.51
C LEU A 93 -5.33 6.36 -20.47
N ARG A 94 -4.72 5.25 -20.04
CA ARG A 94 -3.81 4.45 -20.85
C ARG A 94 -4.51 3.93 -22.11
N ARG A 95 -5.74 3.41 -21.98
CA ARG A 95 -6.53 2.95 -23.13
C ARG A 95 -6.87 4.08 -24.09
N ALA A 96 -7.28 5.24 -23.58
CA ALA A 96 -7.60 6.41 -24.41
C ALA A 96 -6.37 6.91 -25.17
N LEU A 97 -5.21 6.97 -24.51
CA LEU A 97 -3.95 7.37 -25.10
C LEU A 97 -3.53 6.41 -26.22
N LEU A 98 -3.53 5.10 -25.95
CA LEU A 98 -3.20 4.08 -26.94
C LEU A 98 -4.13 4.13 -28.16
N ARG A 99 -5.44 4.31 -27.96
CA ARG A 99 -6.41 4.47 -29.05
C ARG A 99 -6.11 5.68 -29.92
N ARG A 100 -5.79 6.83 -29.31
CA ARG A 100 -5.44 8.06 -30.06
C ARG A 100 -4.16 7.89 -30.86
N HIS A 101 -3.12 7.29 -30.29
CA HIS A 101 -1.88 7.03 -31.01
C HIS A 101 -2.05 6.01 -32.13
N ALA A 102 -2.81 4.92 -31.90
CA ALA A 102 -3.12 3.95 -32.93
C ALA A 102 -3.89 4.58 -34.10
N ALA A 103 -4.92 5.39 -33.81
CA ALA A 103 -5.68 6.11 -34.84
C ALA A 103 -4.80 7.09 -35.62
N GLY A 104 -3.94 7.84 -34.95
CA GLY A 104 -2.97 8.74 -35.59
C GLY A 104 -1.99 7.99 -36.49
N ALA A 105 -1.43 6.87 -36.02
CA ALA A 105 -0.54 6.03 -36.82
C ALA A 105 -1.25 5.45 -38.06
N CYS A 106 -2.47 4.95 -37.91
CA CYS A 106 -3.29 4.47 -39.04
C CYS A 106 -3.56 5.58 -40.06
N ALA A 107 -3.90 6.80 -39.61
CA ALA A 107 -4.13 7.94 -40.49
C ALA A 107 -2.85 8.33 -41.25
N LEU A 108 -1.69 8.38 -40.58
CA LEU A 108 -0.41 8.66 -41.23
C LEU A 108 -0.04 7.60 -42.27
N LEU A 109 -0.24 6.32 -41.97
CA LEU A 109 -0.01 5.22 -42.91
C LEU A 109 -0.95 5.32 -44.11
N ALA A 110 -2.24 5.58 -43.90
CA ALA A 110 -3.20 5.75 -44.99
C ALA A 110 -2.83 6.93 -45.90
N CYS A 111 -2.42 8.06 -45.33
CA CYS A 111 -1.93 9.21 -46.10
C CYS A 111 -0.69 8.86 -46.92
N ALA A 112 0.30 8.18 -46.31
CA ALA A 112 1.53 7.79 -47.02
C ALA A 112 1.26 6.83 -48.18
N VAL A 113 0.36 5.84 -47.99
CA VAL A 113 -0.06 4.91 -49.04
C VAL A 113 -0.83 5.65 -50.14
N GLY A 114 -1.78 6.53 -49.78
CA GLY A 114 -2.55 7.32 -50.74
C GLY A 114 -1.66 8.23 -51.60
N LEU A 115 -0.71 8.92 -50.98
CA LEU A 115 0.28 9.75 -51.68
C LEU A 115 1.18 8.92 -52.60
N GLY A 116 1.66 7.75 -52.13
CA GLY A 116 2.47 6.85 -52.94
C GLY A 116 1.72 6.31 -54.16
N ALA A 117 0.45 5.94 -54.00
CA ALA A 117 -0.41 5.47 -55.10
C ALA A 117 -0.68 6.59 -56.12
N ALA A 118 -1.00 7.81 -55.65
CA ALA A 118 -1.25 8.96 -56.53
C ALA A 118 -0.01 9.34 -57.34
N LEU A 119 1.17 9.36 -56.72
CA LEU A 119 2.43 9.60 -57.40
C LEU A 119 2.74 8.51 -58.44
N GLY A 120 2.49 7.24 -58.11
CA GLY A 120 2.70 6.11 -59.04
C GLY A 120 1.74 6.08 -60.23
N THR A 121 0.54 6.67 -60.12
CA THR A 121 -0.37 6.84 -61.27
C THR A 121 -0.02 8.03 -62.15
N VAL A 122 0.62 9.06 -61.60
CA VAL A 122 1.03 10.27 -62.35
C VAL A 122 2.33 10.04 -63.13
N THR A 123 3.20 9.14 -62.69
CA THR A 123 4.48 8.82 -63.34
C THR A 123 4.41 7.71 -64.39
N ARG A 124 3.23 7.12 -64.63
CA ARG A 124 2.98 6.06 -65.61
C ARG A 124 2.30 6.60 -66.85
#